data_AF-A0A9E4IFH2-F1
#
_entry.id   AF-A0A9E4IFH2-F1
#
_cell.length_a   1.000
_cell.length_b   1.000
_cell.length_c   1.000
_cell.angle_alpha   90.00
_cell.angle_beta   90.00
_cell.angle_gamma   90.00
#
_symmetry.space_group_name_H-M   'P 1'
#
loop_
_entity.id
_entity.type
_entity.pdbx_description
1 polymer ?
#
loop_
_entity_poly.entity_id
_entity_poly.type
_entity_poly.pdbx_seq_one_letter_code
_entity_poly.pdbx_strand_id
1 'polypeptide(L)'
;MRIPRIRLRALVMGTAVGLLAVAFVTLIEWWLGALGWELFPGFGSADTRGGGAVAGLVVGVSVGGWVAGRSVTVQPRFHGSVTGLVLVAVLVLLAASGGANVTIAQVLLAAFLGVAFGGLTGWWAARR
;
A
#
# COMPACT_ATOMS: atom_id res chain seq x y z
N MET A 1 -28.13 14.53 4.60
CA MET A 1 -26.84 13.83 4.39
C MET A 1 -26.88 13.11 3.05
N ARG A 2 -25.92 13.33 2.13
CA ARG A 2 -25.77 12.48 0.94
C ARG A 2 -24.91 11.28 1.31
N ILE A 3 -25.41 10.07 1.13
CA ILE A 3 -24.66 8.83 1.34
C ILE A 3 -23.52 8.78 0.31
N PRO A 4 -22.26 8.58 0.72
CA PRO A 4 -21.13 8.52 -0.19
C PRO A 4 -21.28 7.32 -1.14
N ARG A 5 -21.39 7.58 -2.45
CA ARG A 5 -21.41 6.51 -3.45
C ARG A 5 -19.98 6.14 -3.83
N ILE A 6 -19.59 4.91 -3.51
CA ILE A 6 -18.28 4.37 -3.91
C ILE A 6 -18.24 4.23 -5.43
N ARG A 7 -17.26 4.87 -6.08
CA ARG A 7 -16.98 4.63 -7.50
C ARG A 7 -16.09 3.41 -7.63
N LEU A 8 -16.71 2.26 -7.91
CA LEU A 8 -16.02 0.97 -8.02
C LEU A 8 -14.82 1.01 -8.99
N ARG A 9 -14.93 1.72 -10.11
CA ARG A 9 -13.83 1.87 -11.08
C ARG A 9 -12.59 2.54 -10.47
N ALA A 10 -12.77 3.59 -9.68
CA ALA A 10 -11.66 4.29 -9.02
C ALA A 10 -10.99 3.39 -7.98
N LEU A 11 -11.79 2.64 -7.22
CA LEU A 11 -11.31 1.68 -6.23
C LEU A 11 -10.51 0.55 -6.89
N VAL A 12 -11.04 -0.07 -7.93
CA VAL A 12 -10.37 -1.17 -8.66
C VAL A 12 -9.07 -0.68 -9.28
N MET A 13 -9.08 0.48 -9.96
CA MET A 13 -7.88 1.03 -10.58
C MET A 13 -6.82 1.40 -9.55
N GLY A 14 -7.21 2.09 -8.46
CA GLY A 14 -6.29 2.42 -7.37
C GLY A 14 -5.70 1.16 -6.72
N THR A 15 -6.51 0.13 -6.51
CA THR A 15 -6.05 -1.13 -5.92
C THR A 15 -5.06 -1.85 -6.84
N ALA A 16 -5.38 -1.95 -8.14
CA ALA A 16 -4.51 -2.58 -9.12
C ALA A 16 -3.16 -1.87 -9.27
N VAL A 17 -3.16 -0.54 -9.37
CA VAL A 17 -1.91 0.23 -9.46
C VAL A 17 -1.12 0.16 -8.16
N GLY A 18 -1.80 0.19 -7.01
CA GLY A 18 -1.13 0.03 -5.72
C GLY A 18 -0.45 -1.34 -5.59
N LEU A 19 -1.09 -2.43 -6.01
CA LEU A 19 -0.50 -3.78 -6.01
C LEU A 19 0.71 -3.87 -6.95
N LEU A 20 0.60 -3.24 -8.13
CA LEU A 20 1.71 -3.16 -9.07
C LEU A 20 2.90 -2.39 -8.48
N ALA A 21 2.65 -1.32 -7.72
CA ALA A 21 3.68 -0.56 -7.03
C ALA A 21 4.35 -1.39 -5.92
N VAL A 22 3.57 -2.15 -5.12
CA VAL A 22 4.14 -3.08 -4.12
C VAL A 22 5.05 -4.09 -4.81
N ALA A 23 4.57 -4.73 -5.87
CA ALA A 23 5.32 -5.74 -6.62
C ALA A 23 6.61 -5.15 -7.20
N PHE A 24 6.55 -3.93 -7.74
CA PHE A 24 7.72 -3.26 -8.30
C PHE A 24 8.77 -2.92 -7.24
N VAL A 25 8.37 -2.39 -6.07
CA VAL A 25 9.30 -2.13 -4.95
C VAL A 25 9.94 -3.42 -4.47
N THR A 26 9.13 -4.48 -4.30
CA THR A 26 9.62 -5.81 -3.87
C THR A 26 10.62 -6.39 -4.89
N LEU A 27 10.35 -6.22 -6.19
CA LEU A 27 11.24 -6.67 -7.26
C LEU A 27 12.57 -5.90 -7.25
N ILE A 28 12.51 -4.57 -7.05
CA ILE A 28 13.71 -3.75 -6.91
C ILE A 28 14.55 -4.28 -5.74
N GLU A 29 13.96 -4.43 -4.56
CA GLU A 29 14.68 -4.92 -3.38
C GLU A 29 15.32 -6.29 -3.61
N TRP A 30 14.62 -7.20 -4.28
CA TRP A 30 15.17 -8.49 -4.65
C TRP A 30 16.37 -8.36 -5.60
N TRP A 31 16.27 -7.51 -6.62
CA TRP A 31 17.36 -7.27 -7.58
C TRP A 31 18.58 -6.61 -6.91
N LEU A 32 18.34 -5.65 -6.02
CA LEU A 32 19.38 -4.96 -5.27
C LEU A 32 20.10 -5.89 -4.28
N GLY A 33 19.35 -6.77 -3.61
CA GLY A 33 19.93 -7.82 -2.78
C GLY A 33 20.78 -8.81 -3.58
N ALA A 34 20.33 -9.19 -4.77
CA ALA A 34 21.06 -10.10 -5.66
C ALA A 34 22.38 -9.51 -6.21
N LEU A 35 22.48 -8.19 -6.32
CA LEU A 35 23.69 -7.48 -6.78
C LEU A 35 24.74 -7.25 -5.68
N GLY A 36 24.52 -7.78 -4.47
CA GLY A 36 25.51 -7.70 -3.40
C GLY A 36 25.69 -6.29 -2.84
N TRP A 37 24.62 -5.49 -2.73
CA TRP A 37 24.65 -4.23 -1.98
C TRP A 37 24.80 -4.46 -0.46
N GLU A 38 25.99 -4.92 -0.06
CA GLU A 38 26.58 -4.78 1.27
C GLU A 38 27.13 -3.36 1.50
N LEU A 39 27.07 -2.48 0.49
CA LEU A 39 27.59 -1.10 0.53
C LEU A 39 26.76 -0.14 1.40
N PHE A 40 25.61 -0.57 1.93
CA PHE A 40 24.85 0.14 2.97
C PHE A 40 24.75 -0.74 4.22
N PRO A 41 25.76 -0.71 5.12
CA PRO A 41 25.70 -1.45 6.38
C PRO A 41 24.52 -0.93 7.20
N GLY A 42 23.43 -1.70 7.24
CA GLY A 42 22.16 -1.32 7.86
C GLY A 42 20.91 -1.90 7.16
N PHE A 43 21.02 -2.27 5.88
CA PHE A 43 19.93 -2.88 5.10
C PHE A 43 20.14 -4.36 4.76
N GLY A 44 21.25 -4.97 5.17
CA GLY A 44 21.67 -6.32 4.75
C GLY A 44 21.71 -7.43 5.81
N SER A 45 21.17 -7.23 7.02
CA SER A 45 21.03 -8.35 7.98
C SER A 45 19.66 -9.03 7.80
N ALA A 46 19.51 -10.30 8.17
CA ALA A 46 18.25 -11.04 8.05
C ALA A 46 17.02 -10.36 8.71
N ASP A 47 17.24 -9.35 9.56
CA ASP A 47 16.24 -8.49 10.19
C ASP A 47 15.64 -7.40 9.25
N THR A 48 16.27 -7.12 8.10
CA THR A 48 15.87 -6.01 7.19
C THR A 48 14.83 -6.41 6.15
N ARG A 49 14.51 -7.71 6.03
CA ARG A 49 13.40 -8.21 5.19
C ARG A 49 12.05 -7.59 5.58
N GLY A 50 11.90 -7.17 6.84
CA GLY A 50 10.72 -6.44 7.30
C GLY A 50 10.65 -5.00 6.78
N GLY A 51 11.79 -4.32 6.64
CA GLY A 51 11.86 -2.92 6.20
C GLY A 51 11.36 -2.76 4.76
N GLY A 52 11.74 -3.69 3.89
CA GLY A 52 11.35 -3.66 2.48
C GLY A 52 9.85 -3.93 2.25
N ALA A 53 9.30 -4.91 2.96
CA ALA A 53 7.86 -5.17 2.95
C ALA A 53 7.04 -3.95 3.44
N VAL A 54 7.53 -3.24 4.46
CA VAL A 54 6.89 -2.01 4.96
C VAL A 54 7.01 -0.88 3.95
N ALA A 55 8.18 -0.69 3.32
CA ALA A 55 8.38 0.31 2.28
C ALA A 55 7.47 0.05 1.08
N GLY A 56 7.43 -1.19 0.58
CA GLY A 56 6.53 -1.62 -0.48
C GLY A 56 5.06 -1.39 -0.12
N LEU A 57 4.65 -1.71 1.11
CA LEU A 57 3.30 -1.43 1.60
C LEU A 57 3.01 0.07 1.55
N VAL A 58 3.83 0.91 2.19
CA VAL A 58 3.63 2.37 2.25
C VAL A 58 3.56 2.98 0.85
N VAL A 59 4.44 2.57 -0.07
CA VAL A 59 4.42 3.00 -1.47
C VAL A 59 3.14 2.54 -2.16
N GLY A 60 2.77 1.26 -2.00
CA GLY A 60 1.58 0.66 -2.57
C GLY A 60 0.28 1.36 -2.18
N VAL A 61 0.03 1.53 -0.88
CA VAL A 61 -1.16 2.24 -0.38
C VAL A 61 -1.14 3.71 -0.77
N SER A 62 0.03 4.36 -0.81
CA SER A 62 0.17 5.76 -1.22
C SER A 62 -0.14 5.97 -2.71
N VAL A 63 0.42 5.14 -3.59
CA VAL A 63 0.18 5.21 -5.03
C VAL A 63 -1.26 4.81 -5.35
N GLY A 64 -1.77 3.74 -4.73
CA GLY A 64 -3.14 3.31 -4.93
C GLY A 64 -4.15 4.34 -4.45
N GLY A 65 -3.92 4.92 -3.27
CA GLY A 65 -4.71 6.02 -2.73
C GLY A 65 -4.69 7.26 -3.62
N TRP A 66 -3.53 7.64 -4.15
CA TRP A 66 -3.38 8.73 -5.11
C TRP A 66 -4.22 8.51 -6.38
N VAL A 67 -4.08 7.34 -7.02
CA VAL A 67 -4.80 7.00 -8.25
C VAL A 67 -6.32 6.98 -8.01
N ALA A 68 -6.75 6.36 -6.91
CA ALA A 68 -8.15 6.35 -6.53
C ALA A 68 -8.67 7.78 -6.31
N GLY A 69 -7.95 8.60 -5.54
CA GLY A 69 -8.31 9.99 -5.27
C GLY A 69 -8.39 10.87 -6.51
N ARG A 70 -7.48 10.70 -7.47
CA ARG A 70 -7.51 11.44 -8.74
C ARG A 70 -8.70 11.05 -9.63
N SER A 71 -9.20 9.83 -9.46
CA SER A 71 -10.30 9.27 -10.26
C SER A 71 -11.70 9.68 -9.76
N VAL A 72 -11.78 10.42 -8.64
CA VAL A 72 -13.04 10.89 -8.05
C VAL A 72 -12.98 12.37 -7.69
N THR A 73 -14.04 13.08 -8.06
CA THR A 73 -14.22 14.51 -7.72
C THR A 73 -14.84 14.72 -6.33
N VAL A 74 -15.64 13.76 -5.87
CA VAL A 74 -16.35 13.85 -4.59
C VAL A 74 -15.72 12.89 -3.58
N GLN A 75 -15.27 13.44 -2.45
CA GLN A 75 -14.65 12.71 -1.34
C GLN A 75 -13.45 11.82 -1.76
N PRO A 76 -12.41 12.43 -2.34
CA PRO A 76 -11.20 11.73 -2.78
C PRO A 76 -10.44 11.09 -1.59
N ARG A 77 -10.51 11.72 -0.40
CA ARG A 77 -9.96 11.16 0.84
C ARG A 77 -10.57 9.81 1.18
N PHE A 78 -11.90 9.72 1.10
CA PHE A 78 -12.64 8.51 1.45
C PHE A 78 -12.29 7.36 0.50
N HIS A 79 -12.28 7.62 -0.81
CA HIS A 79 -11.89 6.61 -1.80
C HIS A 79 -10.44 6.17 -1.64
N GLY A 80 -9.53 7.12 -1.35
CA GLY A 80 -8.15 6.81 -1.03
C GLY A 80 -8.00 5.90 0.19
N SER A 81 -8.67 6.23 1.30
CA SER A 81 -8.65 5.42 2.53
C SER A 81 -9.25 4.02 2.32
N VAL A 82 -10.37 3.90 1.61
CA VAL A 82 -10.98 2.60 1.29
C VAL A 82 -10.07 1.78 0.39
N THR A 83 -9.44 2.40 -0.62
CA THR A 83 -8.46 1.74 -1.48
C THR A 83 -7.29 1.21 -0.67
N GLY A 84 -6.75 2.02 0.24
CA GLY A 84 -5.66 1.60 1.10
C GLY A 84 -6.04 0.44 2.01
N LEU A 85 -7.26 0.45 2.58
CA LEU A 85 -7.76 -0.65 3.41
C LEU A 85 -7.96 -1.94 2.60
N VAL A 86 -8.50 -1.86 1.38
CA VAL A 86 -8.64 -3.00 0.47
C VAL A 86 -7.27 -3.57 0.12
N LEU A 87 -6.30 -2.72 -0.17
CA LEU A 87 -4.94 -3.15 -0.52
C LEU A 87 -4.27 -3.89 0.62
N VAL A 88 -4.37 -3.35 1.85
CA VAL A 88 -3.88 -4.00 3.05
C VAL A 88 -4.55 -5.35 3.26
N ALA A 89 -5.87 -5.43 3.10
CA ALA A 89 -6.59 -6.69 3.23
C ALA A 89 -6.05 -7.75 2.25
N VAL A 90 -5.81 -7.37 0.99
CA VAL A 90 -5.20 -8.26 -0.01
C VAL A 90 -3.79 -8.70 0.41
N LEU A 91 -2.94 -7.77 0.85
CA LEU A 91 -1.57 -8.09 1.26
C LEU A 91 -1.53 -9.00 2.49
N VAL A 92 -2.40 -8.78 3.48
CA VAL A 92 -2.52 -9.63 4.67
C VAL A 92 -2.98 -11.04 4.27
N LEU A 93 -3.96 -11.16 3.37
CA LEU A 93 -4.41 -12.46 2.85
C LEU A 93 -3.28 -13.20 2.12
N LEU A 94 -2.51 -12.49 1.29
CA LEU A 94 -1.35 -13.06 0.60
C LEU A 94 -0.28 -13.52 1.60
N ALA A 95 0.06 -12.69 2.59
CA ALA A 95 1.03 -13.04 3.63
C ALA A 95 0.58 -14.29 4.43
N ALA A 96 -0.69 -14.33 4.83
CA ALA A 96 -1.26 -15.48 5.53
C ALA A 96 -1.24 -16.76 4.66
N SER A 97 -1.55 -16.65 3.37
CA SER A 97 -1.50 -17.77 2.43
C SER A 97 -0.07 -18.27 2.18
N GLY A 98 0.93 -17.40 2.31
CA GLY A 98 2.35 -17.74 2.22
C GLY A 98 2.93 -18.33 3.52
N GLY A 99 2.10 -18.55 4.55
CA GLY A 99 2.54 -19.12 5.83
C GLY A 99 3.18 -18.11 6.79
N ALA A 100 3.07 -16.80 6.53
CA ALA A 100 3.56 -15.79 7.46
C ALA A 100 2.69 -15.76 8.73
N ASN A 101 3.34 -15.73 9.90
CA ASN A 101 2.66 -15.54 11.17
C ASN A 101 2.29 -14.05 11.34
N VAL A 102 1.07 -13.69 10.93
CA VAL A 102 0.56 -12.32 11.06
C VAL A 102 -0.24 -12.17 12.35
N THR A 103 0.24 -11.30 13.25
CA THR A 103 -0.46 -10.98 14.50
C THR A 103 -1.59 -9.98 14.27
N ILE A 104 -2.62 -10.00 15.13
CA ILE A 104 -3.73 -9.03 15.09
C ILE A 104 -3.21 -7.59 15.17
N ALA A 105 -2.21 -7.33 16.02
CA ALA A 105 -1.61 -6.00 16.15
C ALA A 105 -1.01 -5.50 14.82
N GLN A 106 -0.32 -6.37 14.07
CA GLN A 106 0.22 -6.04 12.76
C GLN A 106 -0.88 -5.77 11.72
N VAL A 107 -1.96 -6.54 11.73
CA VAL A 107 -3.12 -6.29 10.84
C VAL A 107 -3.76 -4.94 11.13
N LEU A 108 -3.97 -4.62 12.41
CA LEU A 108 -4.55 -3.34 12.83
C LEU A 108 -3.64 -2.16 12.46
N LEU A 109 -2.33 -2.30 12.68
CA LEU A 109 -1.37 -1.29 12.29
C LEU A 109 -1.35 -1.10 10.77
N ALA A 110 -1.28 -2.18 10.00
CA ALA A 110 -1.32 -2.11 8.54
C ALA A 110 -2.61 -1.46 8.05
N ALA A 111 -3.77 -1.81 8.64
CA ALA A 111 -5.06 -1.22 8.29
C ALA A 111 -5.09 0.28 8.58
N PHE A 112 -4.59 0.70 9.74
CA PHE A 112 -4.44 2.10 10.10
C PHE A 112 -3.56 2.86 9.09
N LEU A 113 -2.38 2.30 8.77
CA LEU A 113 -1.47 2.90 7.78
C LEU A 113 -2.12 2.98 6.40
N GLY A 114 -2.81 1.93 5.95
CA GLY A 114 -3.51 1.93 4.67
C GLY A 114 -4.59 3.00 4.59
N VAL A 115 -5.40 3.15 5.64
CA VAL A 115 -6.42 4.20 5.73
C VAL A 115 -5.80 5.59 5.73
N ALA A 116 -4.76 5.80 6.55
CA ALA A 116 -4.10 7.10 6.71
C ALA A 116 -3.37 7.52 5.42
N PHE A 117 -2.45 6.71 4.92
CA PHE A 117 -1.67 7.02 3.72
C PHE A 117 -2.55 7.03 2.47
N GLY A 118 -3.45 6.07 2.31
CA GLY A 118 -4.38 6.04 1.19
C GLY A 118 -5.27 7.29 1.17
N GLY A 119 -5.79 7.70 2.32
CA GLY A 119 -6.63 8.90 2.44
C GLY A 119 -5.89 10.21 2.21
N LEU A 120 -4.69 10.34 2.78
CA LEU A 120 -3.83 11.52 2.62
C LEU A 120 -3.40 11.72 1.17
N THR A 121 -2.94 10.64 0.52
CA THR A 121 -2.50 10.69 -0.87
C THR A 121 -3.66 10.90 -1.84
N GLY A 122 -4.81 10.26 -1.59
CA GLY A 122 -6.02 10.49 -2.38
C GLY A 122 -6.50 11.94 -2.26
N TRP A 123 -6.41 12.54 -1.07
CA TRP A 123 -6.67 13.96 -0.88
C TRP A 123 -5.74 14.86 -1.68
N TRP A 124 -4.43 14.59 -1.63
CA TRP A 124 -3.42 15.38 -2.34
C TRP A 124 -3.59 15.28 -3.85
N ALA A 125 -3.90 14.08 -4.35
CA ALA A 125 -4.11 13.83 -5.76
C ALA A 125 -5.24 14.67 -6.35
N ALA A 126 -6.34 14.85 -5.61
CA ALA A 126 -7.48 15.62 -6.07
C ALA A 126 -7.29 17.15 -6.00
N ARG A 127 -6.17 17.61 -5.41
CA ARG A 127 -5.80 19.03 -5.37
C ARG A 127 -4.91 19.46 -6.55
N ARG A 128 -4.55 18.53 -7.42
CA ARG A 128 -3.72 18.76 -8.62
C ARG A 128 -4.49 18.36 -9.87
#